data_AF-A0A023EKQ4-F1
#
_entry.id   AF-A0A023EKQ4-F1
#
_cell.length_a   1.000
_cell.length_b   1.000
_cell.length_c   1.000
_cell.angle_alpha   90.00
_cell.angle_beta   90.00
_cell.angle_gamma   90.00
#
_symmetry.space_group_name_H-M   'P 1'
#
loop_
_entity.id
_entity.type
_entity.pdbx_description
1 polymer ?
#
loop_
_entity_poly.entity_id
_entity_poly.type
_entity_poly.pdbx_seq_one_letter_code
_entity_poly.pdbx_strand_id
1 'polypeptide(L)'
;MTVVEFFGCSFLAFGPPLAMFSLTIAHDPIRIIILIAASFFWLVSLLFSSTVWFTVYPLRDKIAFGLVCSVFIQEAFRYLMYKLLRKTERGLQEVTDIVHISDYKHILSYVCGLGFGIISGAFSLVNILADSVGPATVGLKAGSNIFIVISAAQSLCMILLHTFWSVIFFNACDLKNYYHIGYVVLSHLFVSCITLLNGQELFAVSLTASYIVMLATCVIAFRVVGGNLASFKRFVTCK
;
A
#
# COMPACT_ATOMS: atom_id res chain seq x y z
N MET A 1 0.49 18.68 24.01
CA MET A 1 1.01 18.84 22.63
C MET A 1 1.18 17.49 21.93
N THR A 2 1.55 16.43 22.63
CA THR A 2 1.80 15.09 22.05
C THR A 2 0.53 14.32 21.68
N VAL A 3 -0.58 14.49 22.40
CA VAL A 3 -1.90 13.99 21.96
C VAL A 3 -2.32 14.61 20.61
N VAL A 4 -1.96 15.88 20.38
CA VAL A 4 -2.21 16.55 19.09
C VAL A 4 -1.34 15.93 17.99
N GLU A 5 -0.08 15.62 18.29
CA GLU A 5 0.81 14.90 17.37
C GLU A 5 0.29 13.49 17.05
N PHE A 6 -0.20 12.74 18.05
CA PHE A 6 -0.84 11.45 17.87
C PHE A 6 -2.01 11.52 16.88
N PHE A 7 -2.98 12.42 17.12
CA PHE A 7 -4.13 12.56 16.23
C PHE A 7 -3.73 13.10 14.85
N GLY A 8 -2.82 14.07 14.80
CA GLY A 8 -2.31 14.64 13.55
C GLY A 8 -1.64 13.58 12.68
N CYS A 9 -0.73 12.77 13.25
CA CYS A 9 -0.04 11.71 12.55
C CYS A 9 -0.98 10.54 12.19
N SER A 10 -1.92 10.20 13.08
CA SER A 10 -2.92 9.16 12.81
C SER A 10 -3.82 9.54 11.63
N PHE A 11 -4.33 10.77 11.60
CA PHE A 11 -5.17 11.26 10.50
C PHE A 11 -4.37 11.49 9.22
N LEU A 12 -3.09 11.87 9.32
CA LEU A 12 -2.22 11.97 8.16
C LEU A 12 -2.02 10.60 7.51
N ALA A 13 -1.71 9.56 8.29
CA ALA A 13 -1.48 8.22 7.77
C ALA A 13 -2.76 7.50 7.33
N PHE A 14 -3.78 7.49 8.19
CA PHE A 14 -4.98 6.67 8.02
C PHE A 14 -6.24 7.45 7.63
N GLY A 15 -6.20 8.78 7.57
CA GLY A 15 -7.34 9.60 7.15
C GLY A 15 -7.78 9.30 5.70
N PRO A 16 -6.89 9.38 4.69
CA PRO A 16 -7.26 9.05 3.32
C PRO A 16 -7.71 7.59 3.15
N PRO A 17 -7.02 6.57 3.69
CA PRO A 17 -7.49 5.18 3.65
C PRO A 17 -8.84 4.97 4.34
N LEU A 18 -9.12 5.67 5.46
CA LEU A 18 -10.41 5.63 6.14
C LEU A 18 -11.52 6.25 5.28
N ALA A 19 -11.25 7.38 4.62
CA ALA A 19 -12.20 7.98 3.68
C ALA A 19 -12.48 7.04 2.49
N MET A 20 -11.44 6.44 1.93
CA MET A 20 -11.55 5.44 0.87
C MET A 20 -12.40 4.24 1.32
N PHE A 21 -12.14 3.68 2.51
CA PHE A 21 -12.92 2.58 3.07
C PHE A 21 -14.39 2.97 3.25
N SER A 22 -14.67 4.06 3.94
CA SER A 22 -16.02 4.51 4.27
C SER A 22 -16.85 4.83 3.01
N LEU A 23 -16.26 5.50 2.02
CA LEU A 23 -16.98 5.93 0.82
C LEU A 23 -17.13 4.82 -0.24
N THR A 24 -16.18 3.88 -0.33
CA THR A 24 -16.14 2.93 -1.46
C THR A 24 -16.31 1.47 -1.09
N ILE A 25 -16.07 1.08 0.17
CA ILE A 25 -16.04 -0.33 0.59
C ILE A 25 -17.11 -0.65 1.63
N ALA A 26 -17.37 0.24 2.59
CA ALA A 26 -18.25 -0.03 3.73
C ALA A 26 -19.70 -0.42 3.37
N HIS A 27 -20.16 -0.04 2.18
CA HIS A 27 -21.52 -0.32 1.71
C HIS A 27 -21.71 -1.72 1.10
N ASP A 28 -20.63 -2.47 0.83
CA ASP A 28 -20.69 -3.75 0.15
C ASP A 28 -19.92 -4.82 0.97
N PRO A 29 -20.62 -5.82 1.54
CA PRO A 29 -19.98 -6.82 2.41
C PRO A 29 -18.94 -7.66 1.68
N ILE A 30 -19.07 -7.87 0.37
CA ILE A 30 -18.09 -8.63 -0.42
C ILE A 30 -16.77 -7.88 -0.48
N ARG A 31 -16.82 -6.55 -0.65
CA ARG A 31 -15.60 -5.71 -0.63
C ARG A 31 -14.93 -5.76 0.74
N ILE A 32 -15.69 -5.77 1.83
CA ILE A 32 -15.14 -5.90 3.19
C ILE A 32 -14.42 -7.25 3.35
N ILE A 33 -15.04 -8.35 2.94
CA ILE A 33 -14.45 -9.70 3.02
C ILE A 33 -13.14 -9.76 2.24
N ILE A 34 -13.10 -9.20 1.03
CA ILE A 34 -11.90 -9.18 0.19
C ILE A 34 -10.80 -8.32 0.82
N LEU A 35 -11.14 -7.17 1.40
CA LEU A 35 -10.18 -6.30 2.08
C LEU A 35 -9.52 -7.03 3.27
N ILE A 36 -10.32 -7.74 4.08
CA ILE A 36 -9.82 -8.53 5.22
C ILE A 36 -8.94 -9.68 4.71
N ALA A 37 -9.38 -10.41 3.69
CA ALA A 37 -8.59 -11.49 3.10
C ALA A 37 -7.25 -10.98 2.54
N ALA A 38 -7.25 -9.86 1.83
CA ALA A 38 -6.03 -9.25 1.31
C ALA A 38 -5.08 -8.82 2.44
N SER A 39 -5.61 -8.23 3.51
CA SER A 39 -4.84 -7.86 4.70
C SER A 39 -4.20 -9.08 5.36
N PHE A 40 -4.95 -10.18 5.48
CA PHE A 40 -4.44 -11.45 5.99
C PHE A 40 -3.31 -12.03 5.12
N PHE A 41 -3.46 -12.04 3.80
CA PHE A 41 -2.40 -12.54 2.90
C PHE A 41 -1.14 -11.69 2.98
N TRP A 42 -1.26 -10.37 3.17
CA TRP A 42 -0.10 -9.53 3.42
C TRP A 42 0.61 -9.91 4.74
N LEU A 43 -0.13 -10.16 5.84
CA LEU A 43 0.46 -10.63 7.11
C LEU A 43 1.16 -11.98 6.96
N VAL A 44 0.55 -12.92 6.24
CA VAL A 44 1.18 -14.22 5.95
C VAL A 44 2.46 -14.02 5.13
N SER A 45 2.45 -13.12 4.14
CA SER A 45 3.64 -12.79 3.36
C SER A 45 4.78 -12.25 4.25
N LEU A 46 4.44 -11.43 5.24
CA LEU A 46 5.40 -10.89 6.20
C LEU A 46 5.92 -11.97 7.14
N LEU A 47 5.08 -12.91 7.59
CA LEU A 47 5.48 -14.06 8.41
C LEU A 47 6.48 -14.96 7.67
N PHE A 48 6.25 -15.24 6.38
CA PHE A 48 7.23 -15.95 5.56
C PHE A 48 8.52 -15.15 5.43
N SER A 49 8.42 -13.84 5.21
CA SER A 49 9.57 -12.95 5.10
C SER A 49 10.42 -12.93 6.38
N SER A 50 9.79 -12.84 7.56
CA SER A 50 10.49 -12.90 8.85
C SER A 50 11.12 -14.26 9.09
N THR A 51 10.49 -15.34 8.64
CA THR A 51 11.06 -16.70 8.71
C THR A 51 12.31 -16.81 7.85
N VAL A 52 12.29 -16.29 6.61
CA VAL A 52 13.47 -16.25 5.72
C VAL A 52 14.59 -15.41 6.32
N TRP A 53 14.28 -14.21 6.81
CA TRP A 53 15.28 -13.37 7.49
C TRP A 53 15.86 -14.08 8.72
N PHE A 54 15.04 -14.79 9.49
CA PHE A 54 15.50 -15.57 10.64
C PHE A 54 16.38 -16.76 10.20
N THR A 55 16.01 -17.56 9.21
CA THR A 55 16.81 -18.77 8.87
C THR A 55 18.18 -18.44 8.28
N VAL A 56 18.33 -17.32 7.57
CA VAL A 56 19.58 -16.93 6.91
C VAL A 56 20.52 -16.20 7.88
N TYR A 57 21.07 -16.95 8.84
CA TYR A 57 21.98 -16.46 9.89
C TYR A 57 23.10 -15.49 9.42
N PRO A 58 23.87 -15.77 8.34
CA PRO A 58 25.00 -14.91 7.95
C PRO A 58 24.60 -13.58 7.29
N LEU A 59 23.32 -13.37 6.93
CA LEU A 59 22.82 -12.15 6.30
C LEU A 59 21.87 -11.35 7.19
N ARG A 60 21.64 -11.78 8.45
CA ARG A 60 20.72 -11.10 9.37
C ARG A 60 21.09 -9.64 9.62
N ASP A 61 22.39 -9.35 9.73
CA ASP A 61 22.91 -7.99 10.00
C ASP A 61 22.67 -7.02 8.84
N LYS A 62 22.41 -7.56 7.63
CA LYS A 62 22.12 -6.76 6.44
C LYS A 62 20.60 -6.59 6.30
N ILE A 63 20.04 -5.57 6.97
CA ILE A 63 18.59 -5.25 6.92
C ILE A 63 18.08 -5.15 5.47
N ALA A 64 18.90 -4.66 4.55
CA ALA A 64 18.60 -4.58 3.12
C ALA A 64 18.25 -5.96 2.50
N PHE A 65 18.89 -7.05 2.94
CA PHE A 65 18.57 -8.39 2.45
C PHE A 65 17.15 -8.81 2.85
N GLY A 66 16.82 -8.67 4.14
CA GLY A 66 15.47 -8.97 4.64
C GLY A 66 14.40 -8.13 3.94
N LEU A 67 14.69 -6.82 3.74
CA LEU A 67 13.81 -5.91 3.02
C LEU A 67 13.55 -6.38 1.59
N VAL A 68 14.60 -6.63 0.80
CA VAL A 68 14.48 -7.05 -0.61
C VAL A 68 13.72 -8.37 -0.73
N CYS A 69 14.06 -9.36 0.10
CA CYS A 69 13.34 -10.64 0.14
C CYS A 69 11.86 -10.44 0.50
N SER A 70 11.56 -9.56 1.46
CA SER A 70 10.18 -9.29 1.87
C SER A 70 9.34 -8.68 0.74
N VAL A 71 9.93 -7.78 -0.05
CA VAL A 71 9.25 -7.18 -1.21
C VAL A 71 8.88 -8.26 -2.23
N PHE A 72 9.81 -9.15 -2.60
CA PHE A 72 9.51 -10.24 -3.54
C PHE A 72 8.44 -11.19 -3.02
N ILE A 73 8.46 -11.52 -1.73
CA ILE A 73 7.44 -12.38 -1.11
C ILE A 73 6.08 -11.65 -1.11
N GLN A 74 6.03 -10.36 -0.76
CA GLN A 74 4.80 -9.57 -0.82
C GLN A 74 4.21 -9.51 -2.24
N GLU A 75 5.04 -9.34 -3.28
CA GLU A 75 4.61 -9.36 -4.68
C GLU A 75 4.11 -10.76 -5.11
N ALA A 76 4.74 -11.82 -4.65
CA ALA A 76 4.28 -13.18 -4.88
C ALA A 76 2.90 -13.44 -4.25
N PHE A 77 2.67 -12.94 -3.03
CA PHE A 77 1.37 -13.01 -2.36
C PHE A 77 0.31 -12.14 -3.04
N ARG A 78 0.68 -10.99 -3.61
CA ARG A 78 -0.23 -10.20 -4.45
C ARG A 78 -0.68 -10.99 -5.68
N TYR A 79 0.24 -11.69 -6.33
CA TYR A 79 -0.08 -12.57 -7.44
C TYR A 79 -0.96 -13.76 -7.03
N LEU A 80 -0.72 -14.31 -5.84
CA LEU A 80 -1.57 -15.36 -5.27
C LEU A 80 -3.00 -14.86 -5.02
N MET A 81 -3.15 -13.66 -4.47
CA MET A 81 -4.45 -13.01 -4.29
C MET A 81 -5.17 -12.76 -5.62
N TYR A 82 -4.45 -12.28 -6.64
CA TYR A 82 -4.99 -12.15 -8.00
C TYR A 82 -5.55 -13.49 -8.51
N LYS A 83 -4.77 -14.58 -8.41
CA LYS A 83 -5.20 -15.91 -8.84
C LYS A 83 -6.43 -16.40 -8.07
N LEU A 84 -6.46 -16.18 -6.75
CA LEU A 84 -7.58 -16.57 -5.90
C LEU A 84 -8.86 -15.85 -6.35
N LEU A 85 -8.80 -14.53 -6.51
CA LEU A 85 -9.96 -13.73 -6.91
C LEU A 85 -10.45 -14.05 -8.31
N ARG A 86 -9.54 -14.29 -9.27
CA ARG A 86 -9.93 -14.72 -10.62
C ARG A 86 -10.57 -16.10 -10.63
N LYS A 87 -10.17 -16.98 -9.72
CA LYS A 87 -10.77 -18.31 -9.56
C LYS A 87 -12.17 -18.24 -8.93
N THR A 88 -12.41 -17.29 -8.03
CA THR A 88 -13.70 -17.12 -7.34
C THR A 88 -14.64 -16.11 -8.02
N GLU A 89 -14.20 -15.42 -9.07
CA GLU A 89 -14.92 -14.33 -9.72
C GLU A 89 -16.35 -14.70 -10.13
N ARG A 90 -16.55 -15.88 -10.73
CA ARG A 90 -17.89 -16.34 -11.16
C ARG A 90 -18.85 -16.50 -9.97
N GLY A 91 -18.39 -17.12 -8.89
CA GLY A 91 -19.20 -17.31 -7.69
C GLY A 91 -19.48 -16.00 -6.95
N LEU A 92 -18.56 -15.04 -7.01
CA LEU A 92 -18.78 -13.71 -6.44
C LEU A 92 -19.80 -12.90 -7.26
N GLN A 93 -19.79 -13.04 -8.59
CA GLN A 93 -20.74 -12.37 -9.50
C GLN A 93 -22.16 -12.89 -9.32
N GLU A 94 -22.37 -14.18 -9.09
CA GLU A 94 -23.71 -14.75 -8.84
C GLU A 94 -24.37 -14.20 -7.57
N VAL A 95 -23.59 -13.72 -6.61
CA VAL A 95 -24.06 -13.18 -5.32
C VAL A 95 -24.16 -11.65 -5.35
N THR A 96 -23.70 -11.01 -6.44
CA THR A 96 -23.66 -9.54 -6.54
C THR A 96 -24.58 -9.05 -7.67
N ASP A 97 -25.37 -8.00 -7.42
CA ASP A 97 -26.26 -7.38 -8.43
C ASP A 97 -25.53 -6.54 -9.51
N ILE A 98 -24.21 -6.72 -9.70
CA ILE A 98 -23.41 -5.91 -10.63
C ILE A 98 -23.47 -6.49 -12.05
N VAL A 99 -24.11 -5.74 -12.96
CA VAL A 99 -24.32 -6.13 -14.37
C VAL A 99 -23.05 -5.95 -15.25
N HIS A 100 -22.08 -5.13 -14.83
CA HIS A 100 -20.86 -4.86 -15.61
C HIS A 100 -19.62 -5.61 -15.12
N ILE A 101 -19.19 -6.60 -15.91
CA ILE A 101 -18.08 -7.51 -15.61
C ILE A 101 -16.72 -6.78 -15.51
N SER A 102 -16.46 -5.76 -16.33
CA SER A 102 -15.18 -5.03 -16.34
C SER A 102 -14.97 -4.19 -15.07
N ASP A 103 -16.02 -3.50 -14.65
CA ASP A 103 -15.95 -2.56 -13.53
C ASP A 103 -15.73 -3.30 -12.22
N TYR A 104 -16.32 -4.50 -12.12
CA TYR A 104 -16.12 -5.39 -10.99
C TYR A 104 -14.63 -5.74 -10.82
N LYS A 105 -13.91 -6.07 -11.89
CA LYS A 105 -12.49 -6.47 -11.82
C LYS A 105 -11.58 -5.37 -11.26
N HIS A 106 -11.79 -4.13 -11.67
CA HIS A 106 -11.01 -2.99 -11.17
C HIS A 106 -11.34 -2.70 -9.71
N ILE A 107 -12.61 -2.81 -9.31
CA ILE A 107 -13.02 -2.68 -7.90
C ILE A 107 -12.31 -3.74 -7.05
N LEU A 108 -12.32 -5.02 -7.44
CA LEU A 108 -11.64 -6.07 -6.66
C LEU A 108 -10.14 -5.78 -6.49
N SER A 109 -9.47 -5.34 -7.55
CA SER A 109 -8.04 -5.00 -7.50
C SER A 109 -7.73 -3.82 -6.58
N TYR A 110 -8.60 -2.81 -6.59
CA TYR A 110 -8.53 -1.64 -5.72
C TYR A 110 -8.72 -2.02 -4.25
N VAL A 111 -9.74 -2.83 -3.95
CA VAL A 111 -10.03 -3.30 -2.59
C VAL A 111 -8.88 -4.14 -2.04
N CYS A 112 -8.34 -5.06 -2.86
CA CYS A 112 -7.16 -5.84 -2.48
C CYS A 112 -5.96 -4.94 -2.16
N GLY A 113 -5.69 -3.94 -3.01
CA GLY A 113 -4.58 -3.03 -2.81
C GLY A 113 -4.72 -2.17 -1.57
N LEU A 114 -5.92 -1.66 -1.29
CA LEU A 114 -6.18 -0.92 -0.07
C LEU A 114 -6.00 -1.81 1.17
N GLY A 115 -6.43 -3.07 1.12
CA GLY A 115 -6.19 -4.04 2.20
C GLY A 115 -4.69 -4.25 2.48
N PHE A 116 -3.90 -4.53 1.44
CA PHE A 116 -2.43 -4.61 1.55
C PHE A 116 -1.83 -3.33 2.13
N GLY A 117 -2.30 -2.18 1.64
CA GLY A 117 -1.84 -0.87 2.08
C GLY A 117 -2.11 -0.65 3.56
N ILE A 118 -3.37 -0.73 4.00
CA ILE A 118 -3.79 -0.44 5.37
C ILE A 118 -3.00 -1.29 6.37
N ILE A 119 -2.89 -2.60 6.14
CA ILE A 119 -2.20 -3.48 7.10
C ILE A 119 -0.69 -3.24 7.11
N SER A 120 -0.08 -2.90 5.96
CA SER A 120 1.33 -2.51 5.87
C SER A 120 1.59 -1.19 6.61
N GLY A 121 0.71 -0.21 6.42
CA GLY A 121 0.74 1.05 7.14
C GLY A 121 0.55 0.88 8.65
N ALA A 122 -0.38 0.01 9.06
CA ALA A 122 -0.62 -0.32 10.47
C ALA A 122 0.61 -0.98 11.10
N PHE A 123 1.20 -1.97 10.43
CA PHE A 123 2.39 -2.67 10.92
C PHE A 123 3.60 -1.74 11.06
N SER A 124 3.74 -0.75 10.17
CA SER A 124 4.86 0.20 10.20
C SER A 124 4.68 1.34 11.21
N LEU A 125 3.45 1.74 11.53
CA LEU A 125 3.21 3.00 12.25
C LEU A 125 2.53 2.85 13.62
N VAL A 126 1.69 1.83 13.86
CA VAL A 126 0.82 1.78 15.06
C VAL A 126 1.63 1.78 16.36
N ASN A 127 2.75 1.05 16.42
CA ASN A 127 3.61 1.05 17.61
C ASN A 127 4.25 2.43 17.85
N ILE A 128 4.71 3.08 16.79
CA ILE A 128 5.30 4.43 16.87
C ILE A 128 4.26 5.46 17.32
N LEU A 129 3.02 5.34 16.82
CA LEU A 129 1.91 6.20 17.26
C LEU A 129 1.57 5.96 18.73
N ALA A 130 1.55 4.71 19.20
CA ALA A 130 1.31 4.43 20.61
C ALA A 130 2.35 5.12 21.52
N ASP A 131 3.63 5.09 21.12
CA ASP A 131 4.71 5.76 21.85
C ASP A 131 4.59 7.30 21.83
N SER A 132 3.98 7.86 20.78
CA SER A 132 3.76 9.31 20.63
C SER A 132 2.78 9.93 21.62
N VAL A 133 2.00 9.11 22.35
CA VAL A 133 1.06 9.60 23.38
C VAL A 133 1.79 10.13 24.61
N GLY A 134 3.02 9.66 24.86
CA GLY A 134 3.85 10.11 25.96
C GLY A 134 4.16 11.62 25.93
N PRO A 135 4.68 12.20 27.02
CA PRO A 135 5.00 13.63 27.07
C PRO A 135 6.27 14.03 26.30
N ALA A 136 7.03 13.06 25.78
CA ALA A 136 8.31 13.27 25.10
C ALA A 136 8.21 13.03 23.59
N THR A 137 9.12 13.64 22.83
CA THR A 137 9.31 13.39 21.39
C THR A 137 10.67 12.74 21.12
N VAL A 138 10.87 12.21 19.92
CA VAL A 138 12.13 11.59 19.47
C VAL A 138 13.21 12.67 19.33
N GLY A 139 14.47 12.29 19.59
CA GLY A 139 15.63 13.18 19.36
C GLY A 139 16.43 13.59 20.60
N LEU A 140 16.14 13.08 21.80
CA LEU A 140 16.94 13.42 23.00
C LEU A 140 18.37 12.83 22.95
N LYS A 141 18.51 11.57 22.52
CA LYS A 141 19.81 10.88 22.42
C LYS A 141 20.30 10.71 20.97
N ALA A 142 19.36 10.46 20.06
CA ALA A 142 19.57 10.29 18.63
C ALA A 142 18.21 10.39 17.91
N GLY A 143 18.22 10.60 16.59
CA GLY A 143 17.03 10.77 15.78
C GLY A 143 16.54 12.23 15.73
N SER A 144 15.45 12.45 15.02
CA SER A 144 14.91 13.77 14.76
C SER A 144 13.52 13.95 15.36
N ASN A 145 13.21 15.18 15.78
CA ASN A 145 11.88 15.56 16.28
C ASN A 145 10.77 15.43 15.23
N ILE A 146 11.11 15.42 13.93
CA ILE A 146 10.15 15.21 12.83
C ILE A 146 9.89 13.73 12.51
N PHE A 147 10.55 12.79 13.20
CA PHE A 147 10.50 11.37 12.89
C PHE A 147 9.08 10.80 12.81
N ILE A 148 8.19 11.17 13.74
CA ILE A 148 6.83 10.64 13.80
C ILE A 148 6.01 11.13 12.60
N VAL A 149 6.14 12.43 12.27
CA VAL A 149 5.47 13.03 11.11
C VAL A 149 5.96 12.41 9.79
N ILE A 150 7.28 12.22 9.63
CA ILE A 150 7.85 11.56 8.46
C ILE A 150 7.39 10.11 8.36
N SER A 151 7.34 9.38 9.48
CA SER A 151 6.86 8.00 9.52
C SER A 151 5.39 7.90 9.12
N ALA A 152 4.55 8.84 9.57
CA ALA A 152 3.15 8.91 9.17
C ALA A 152 2.98 9.21 7.68
N ALA A 153 3.77 10.14 7.13
CA ALA A 153 3.75 10.47 5.70
C ALA A 153 4.24 9.32 4.83
N GLN A 154 5.32 8.65 5.25
CA GLN A 154 5.81 7.45 4.57
C GLN A 154 4.78 6.32 4.61
N SER A 155 4.08 6.14 5.74
CA SER A 155 3.00 5.15 5.87
C SER A 155 1.85 5.44 4.91
N LEU A 156 1.36 6.69 4.85
CA LEU A 156 0.35 7.09 3.85
C LEU A 156 0.81 6.79 2.42
N CYS A 157 2.05 7.17 2.10
CA CYS A 157 2.63 6.93 0.78
C CYS A 157 2.61 5.44 0.41
N MET A 158 3.01 4.56 1.33
CA MET A 158 2.98 3.12 1.12
C MET A 158 1.56 2.56 1.00
N ILE A 159 0.59 3.06 1.79
CA ILE A 159 -0.81 2.63 1.69
C ILE A 159 -1.37 2.94 0.29
N LEU A 160 -1.15 4.16 -0.19
CA LEU A 160 -1.61 4.59 -1.52
C LEU A 160 -0.88 3.84 -2.63
N LEU A 161 0.43 3.63 -2.52
CA LEU A 161 1.20 2.85 -3.48
C LEU A 161 0.71 1.41 -3.57
N HIS A 162 0.47 0.71 -2.45
CA HIS A 162 -0.12 -0.64 -2.48
C HIS A 162 -1.48 -0.69 -3.18
N THR A 163 -2.29 0.36 -2.98
CA THR A 163 -3.57 0.51 -3.67
C THR A 163 -3.37 0.62 -5.18
N PHE A 164 -2.54 1.56 -5.65
CA PHE A 164 -2.29 1.77 -7.08
C PHE A 164 -1.56 0.60 -7.74
N TRP A 165 -0.56 0.02 -7.06
CA TRP A 165 0.16 -1.15 -7.53
C TRP A 165 -0.76 -2.32 -7.77
N SER A 166 -1.73 -2.57 -6.90
CA SER A 166 -2.65 -3.70 -7.08
C SER A 166 -3.59 -3.49 -8.26
N VAL A 167 -4.08 -2.26 -8.47
CA VAL A 167 -4.87 -1.90 -9.67
C VAL A 167 -4.07 -2.14 -10.95
N ILE A 168 -2.83 -1.65 -10.99
CA ILE A 168 -1.94 -1.82 -12.15
C ILE A 168 -1.60 -3.30 -12.36
N PHE A 169 -1.23 -4.00 -11.29
CA PHE A 169 -0.77 -5.38 -11.33
C PHE A 169 -1.85 -6.34 -11.82
N PHE A 170 -3.08 -6.22 -11.29
CA PHE A 170 -4.19 -7.09 -11.67
C PHE A 170 -4.54 -6.90 -13.14
N ASN A 171 -4.67 -5.65 -13.59
CA ASN A 171 -4.92 -5.34 -14.99
C ASN A 171 -3.77 -5.84 -15.90
N ALA A 172 -2.52 -5.69 -15.46
CA ALA A 172 -1.37 -6.18 -16.19
C ALA A 172 -1.35 -7.70 -16.32
N CYS A 173 -1.77 -8.44 -15.29
CA CYS A 173 -1.94 -9.89 -15.37
C CYS A 173 -3.07 -10.29 -16.33
N ASP A 174 -4.20 -9.59 -16.30
CA ASP A 174 -5.33 -9.85 -17.20
C ASP A 174 -4.95 -9.63 -18.68
N LEU A 175 -4.23 -8.55 -18.96
CA LEU A 175 -3.78 -8.17 -20.31
C LEU A 175 -2.44 -8.78 -20.72
N LYS A 176 -1.81 -9.60 -19.86
CA LYS A 176 -0.45 -10.13 -20.05
C LYS A 176 0.60 -9.04 -20.36
N ASN A 177 0.44 -7.86 -19.78
CA ASN A 177 1.35 -6.74 -19.94
C ASN A 177 2.52 -6.84 -18.95
N TYR A 178 3.57 -7.56 -19.34
CA TYR A 178 4.74 -7.80 -18.50
C TYR A 178 5.49 -6.52 -18.11
N TYR A 179 5.41 -5.44 -18.90
CA TYR A 179 6.02 -4.16 -18.55
C TYR A 179 5.40 -3.55 -17.30
N HIS A 180 4.07 -3.58 -17.17
CA HIS A 180 3.39 -3.06 -15.99
C HIS A 180 3.61 -3.95 -14.76
N ILE A 181 3.72 -5.28 -14.94
CA ILE A 181 4.12 -6.20 -13.86
C ILE A 181 5.52 -5.84 -13.35
N GLY A 182 6.48 -5.71 -14.27
CA GLY A 182 7.85 -5.31 -13.94
C GLY A 182 7.92 -3.95 -13.26
N TYR A 183 7.17 -2.96 -13.75
CA TYR A 183 7.08 -1.63 -13.13
C TYR A 183 6.62 -1.70 -11.67
N VAL A 184 5.56 -2.47 -11.37
CA VAL A 184 5.05 -2.59 -9.99
C VAL A 184 6.12 -3.18 -9.07
N VAL A 185 6.77 -4.28 -9.47
CA VAL A 185 7.80 -4.92 -8.65
C VAL A 185 9.01 -4.00 -8.45
N LEU A 186 9.49 -3.36 -9.52
CA LEU A 186 10.65 -2.48 -9.47
C LEU A 186 10.38 -1.20 -8.69
N SER A 187 9.20 -0.59 -8.84
CA SER A 187 8.82 0.62 -8.09
C SER A 187 8.61 0.31 -6.61
N HIS A 188 8.01 -0.84 -6.27
CA HIS A 188 7.93 -1.27 -4.87
C HIS A 188 9.31 -1.51 -4.27
N LEU A 189 10.20 -2.20 -4.99
CA LEU A 189 11.58 -2.39 -4.54
C LEU A 189 12.31 -1.06 -4.36
N PHE A 190 12.17 -0.13 -5.30
CA PHE A 190 12.79 1.18 -5.24
C PHE A 190 12.33 1.99 -4.03
N VAL A 191 11.01 2.12 -3.83
CA VAL A 191 10.45 2.88 -2.69
C VAL A 191 10.81 2.22 -1.36
N SER A 192 10.84 0.88 -1.29
CA SER A 192 11.31 0.17 -0.10
C SER A 192 12.80 0.45 0.16
N CYS A 193 13.67 0.31 -0.85
CA CYS A 193 15.11 0.52 -0.68
C CYS A 193 15.47 1.97 -0.34
N ILE A 194 14.78 2.97 -0.90
CA ILE A 194 15.09 4.37 -0.62
C ILE A 194 14.80 4.75 0.84
N THR A 195 13.90 4.03 1.52
CA THR A 195 13.65 4.22 2.96
C THR A 195 14.84 3.83 3.84
N LEU A 196 15.80 3.05 3.34
CA LEU A 196 17.04 2.76 4.07
C LEU A 196 17.86 4.03 4.34
N LEU A 197 17.71 5.07 3.50
CA LEU A 197 18.34 6.37 3.70
C LEU A 197 17.82 7.10 4.95
N ASN A 198 16.64 6.73 5.46
CA ASN A 198 16.10 7.28 6.70
C ASN A 198 16.97 6.92 7.92
N GLY A 199 17.75 5.82 7.85
CA GLY A 199 18.72 5.47 8.90
C GLY A 199 19.88 6.47 9.00
N GLN A 200 20.12 7.27 7.96
CA GLN A 200 21.10 8.36 7.92
C GLN A 200 20.44 9.74 8.07
N GLU A 201 19.19 9.78 8.51
CA GLU A 201 18.38 11.02 8.65
C GLU A 201 18.16 11.80 7.34
N LEU A 202 18.34 11.14 6.18
CA LEU A 202 18.09 11.72 4.85
C LEU A 202 16.59 11.66 4.48
N PHE A 203 15.73 12.10 5.40
CA PHE A 203 14.28 12.01 5.29
C PHE A 203 13.72 12.73 4.05
N ALA A 204 14.27 13.92 3.75
CA ALA A 204 13.81 14.72 2.62
C ALA A 204 13.98 13.99 1.28
N VAL A 205 15.12 13.30 1.09
CA VAL A 205 15.41 12.55 -0.14
C VAL A 205 14.48 11.34 -0.26
N SER A 206 14.39 10.53 0.80
CA SER A 206 13.54 9.34 0.81
C SER A 206 12.07 9.67 0.58
N LEU A 207 11.54 10.64 1.33
CA LEU A 207 10.12 10.97 1.29
C LEU A 207 9.74 11.63 -0.05
N THR A 208 10.53 12.59 -0.51
CA THR A 208 10.25 13.28 -1.79
C THR A 208 10.27 12.29 -2.95
N ALA A 209 11.28 11.42 -3.01
CA ALA A 209 11.35 10.40 -4.06
C ALA A 209 10.18 9.41 -3.98
N SER A 210 9.78 8.98 -2.78
CA SER A 210 8.63 8.09 -2.57
C SER A 210 7.33 8.73 -3.08
N TYR A 211 7.10 10.00 -2.77
CA TYR A 211 5.90 10.73 -3.22
C TYR A 211 5.89 11.01 -4.73
N ILE A 212 7.04 11.26 -5.34
CA ILE A 212 7.15 11.35 -6.81
C ILE A 212 6.71 10.03 -7.46
N VAL A 213 7.20 8.90 -6.94
CA VAL A 213 6.79 7.58 -7.42
C VAL A 213 5.30 7.34 -7.17
N MET A 214 4.77 7.72 -6.01
CA MET A 214 3.34 7.62 -5.70
C MET A 214 2.46 8.42 -6.66
N LEU A 215 2.83 9.66 -6.98
CA LEU A 215 2.10 10.49 -7.94
C LEU A 215 2.17 9.91 -9.36
N ALA A 216 3.35 9.44 -9.79
CA ALA A 216 3.51 8.79 -11.08
C ALA A 216 2.66 7.51 -11.17
N THR A 217 2.69 6.68 -10.12
CA THR A 217 1.91 5.43 -10.02
C THR A 217 0.41 5.73 -10.02
N CYS A 218 -0.03 6.80 -9.35
CA CYS A 218 -1.41 7.26 -9.37
C CYS A 218 -1.89 7.60 -10.78
N VAL A 219 -1.09 8.36 -11.55
CA VAL A 219 -1.41 8.70 -12.94
C VAL A 219 -1.48 7.45 -13.82
N ILE A 220 -0.57 6.50 -13.63
CA ILE A 220 -0.58 5.23 -14.38
C ILE A 220 -1.82 4.42 -14.01
N ALA A 221 -2.14 4.27 -12.72
CA ALA A 221 -3.33 3.56 -12.27
C ALA A 221 -4.62 4.18 -12.82
N PHE A 222 -4.73 5.52 -12.83
CA PHE A 222 -5.85 6.23 -13.42
C PHE A 222 -6.01 5.94 -14.92
N ARG A 223 -4.90 5.92 -15.68
CA ARG A 223 -4.94 5.56 -17.10
C ARG A 223 -5.29 4.10 -17.35
N VAL A 224 -4.78 3.20 -16.49
CA VAL A 224 -5.04 1.76 -16.57
C VAL A 224 -6.54 1.44 -16.45
N VAL A 225 -7.27 2.18 -15.61
CA VAL A 225 -8.73 2.02 -15.45
C VAL A 225 -9.54 2.83 -16.47
N GLY A 226 -8.92 3.32 -17.54
CA GLY A 226 -9.60 4.03 -18.64
C GLY A 226 -9.69 5.56 -18.48
N GLY A 227 -9.09 6.13 -17.44
CA GLY A 227 -9.02 7.56 -17.24
C GLY A 227 -8.14 8.28 -18.27
N ASN A 228 -8.57 9.44 -18.74
CA ASN A 228 -7.81 10.30 -19.65
C ASN A 228 -8.05 11.78 -19.33
N LEU A 229 -7.33 12.68 -20.01
CA LEU A 229 -7.46 14.13 -19.80
C LEU A 229 -8.88 14.64 -20.09
N ALA A 230 -9.57 14.03 -21.07
CA ALA A 230 -10.95 14.41 -21.39
C ALA A 230 -11.93 13.94 -20.31
N SER A 231 -11.77 12.73 -19.75
CA SER A 231 -12.61 12.24 -18.65
C SER A 231 -12.38 13.05 -17.37
N PHE A 232 -11.13 13.44 -17.10
CA PHE A 232 -10.80 14.32 -15.99
C PHE A 232 -11.41 15.72 -16.18
N LYS A 233 -11.28 16.30 -17.38
CA LYS A 233 -11.89 17.60 -17.70
C LYS A 233 -13.41 17.54 -17.54
N ARG A 234 -14.06 16.49 -18.06
CA ARG A 234 -15.50 16.24 -17.92
C ARG A 234 -15.93 16.23 -16.47
N PHE A 235 -15.25 15.45 -15.63
CA PHE A 235 -15.47 15.39 -14.18
C PHE A 235 -15.37 16.78 -13.52
N VAL A 236 -14.28 17.53 -13.78
CA VAL A 236 -14.07 18.86 -13.20
C VAL A 236 -15.13 19.86 -13.68
N THR A 237 -15.57 19.75 -14.94
CA THR A 237 -16.59 20.63 -15.49
C THR A 237 -18.02 20.19 -15.18
N CYS A 238 -18.22 19.04 -14.51
CA CYS A 238 -19.52 18.38 -14.34
C CYS A 238 -20.32 18.27 -15.65
N LYS A 239 -19.62 18.02 -16.78
CA LYS A 239 -20.18 17.83 -18.12
C LYS A 239 -19.83 16.45 -18.64
#